data_AF-A0A8D2LI34-F1
#
_entry.id   AF-A0A8D2LI34-F1
#
_cell.length_a   1.000
_cell.length_b   1.000
_cell.length_c   1.000
_cell.angle_alpha   90.00
_cell.angle_beta   90.00
_cell.angle_gamma   90.00
#
_symmetry.space_group_name_H-M   'P 1'
#
loop_
_entity.id
_entity.type
_entity.pdbx_description
1 polymer ?
#
loop_
_entity_poly.entity_id
_entity_poly.type
_entity_poly.pdbx_seq_one_letter_code
_entity_poly.pdbx_strand_id
1 'polypeptide(L)'
;FEDTAVSYYQQAMKCPCFSLVSLEKKEIIVGCCVFVTCRQHNWPLTMGTVCMLLYANKELFATTYLRFLKELALDVPALSLINLVKTHLNSFKLFQMSSNIPNKFVEDKEQLLARTVQMVELASETWLVTGRHPIPIITAAAFLAWQSLRPIDRLTCSLSQFCKLAGVDTPRPAHQRLKEMLQILLQMASQLSWLQVLQVNRKNVAKYIGDLLRHRRVLLRAAFRVVDTIESCSPESSAAAPLQRIEGGVTATGEMPKCGSERAPLLPPCVLNPKKKLRTADPGPESSAITGDEPILDSEIEQYIRTPEETERISRAQAASGFPDMPGLQP
;
A
#
# COMPACT_ATOMS: atom_id res chain seq x y z
N PHE A 1 -6.98 5.09 -31.46
CA PHE A 1 -6.10 5.45 -30.32
C PHE A 1 -5.50 6.83 -30.55
N GLU A 2 -4.72 7.03 -31.61
CA GLU A 2 -4.07 8.32 -31.88
C GLU A 2 -5.08 9.46 -32.07
N ASP A 3 -6.05 9.29 -32.96
CA ASP A 3 -7.06 10.32 -33.25
C ASP A 3 -7.84 10.78 -32.00
N THR A 4 -8.17 9.83 -31.11
CA THR A 4 -8.86 10.11 -29.84
C THR A 4 -7.99 10.96 -28.91
N ALA A 5 -6.70 10.62 -28.78
CA ALA A 5 -5.77 11.39 -27.97
C ALA A 5 -5.55 12.80 -28.55
N VAL A 6 -5.44 12.91 -29.87
CA VAL A 6 -5.33 14.21 -30.58
C VAL A 6 -6.59 15.05 -30.34
N SER A 7 -7.77 14.45 -30.43
CA SER A 7 -9.04 15.13 -30.17
C SER A 7 -9.12 15.68 -28.75
N TYR A 8 -8.71 14.90 -27.74
CA TYR A 8 -8.65 15.39 -26.35
C TYR A 8 -7.66 16.54 -26.18
N TYR A 9 -6.51 16.50 -26.86
CA TYR A 9 -5.54 17.59 -26.80
C TYR A 9 -6.10 18.87 -27.43
N GLN A 10 -6.74 18.76 -28.59
CA GLN A 10 -7.40 19.88 -29.25
C GLN A 10 -8.51 20.47 -28.38
N GLN A 11 -9.29 19.64 -27.70
CA GLN A 11 -10.31 20.09 -26.76
C GLN A 11 -9.68 20.80 -25.55
N ALA A 12 -8.60 20.26 -24.99
CA ALA A 12 -7.90 20.87 -23.87
C ALA A 12 -7.32 22.25 -24.24
N MET A 13 -6.73 22.39 -25.43
CA MET A 13 -6.18 23.67 -25.89
C MET A 13 -7.23 24.75 -26.16
N LYS A 14 -8.50 24.40 -26.31
CA LYS A 14 -9.62 25.36 -26.35
C LYS A 14 -9.99 25.89 -24.96
N CYS A 15 -9.61 25.22 -23.88
CA CYS A 15 -9.84 25.70 -22.52
C CYS A 15 -8.79 26.74 -22.11
N PRO A 16 -9.18 27.95 -21.66
CA PRO A 16 -8.24 28.94 -21.10
C PRO A 16 -7.41 28.39 -19.94
N CYS A 17 -7.97 27.43 -19.21
CA CYS A 17 -7.34 26.74 -18.09
C CYS A 17 -6.05 25.98 -18.46
N PHE A 18 -5.92 25.57 -19.73
CA PHE A 18 -4.78 24.82 -20.26
C PHE A 18 -4.01 25.57 -21.34
N SER A 19 -4.62 26.50 -22.07
CA SER A 19 -3.91 27.26 -23.12
C SER A 19 -2.85 28.21 -22.54
N LEU A 20 -3.08 28.74 -21.33
CA LEU A 20 -2.24 29.74 -20.66
C LEU A 20 -1.24 29.13 -19.64
N VAL A 21 -1.03 27.81 -19.65
CA VAL A 21 -0.09 27.15 -18.73
C VAL A 21 1.35 27.14 -19.26
N SER A 22 2.30 26.83 -18.37
CA SER A 22 3.71 26.65 -18.72
C SER A 22 3.93 25.55 -19.77
N LEU A 23 5.05 25.61 -20.48
CA LEU A 23 5.41 24.62 -21.50
C LEU A 23 5.44 23.19 -20.93
N GLU A 24 6.06 23.00 -19.76
CA GLU A 24 6.11 21.71 -19.06
C GLU A 24 4.70 21.12 -18.81
N LYS A 25 3.74 21.97 -18.42
CA LYS A 25 2.35 21.53 -18.23
C LYS A 25 1.70 21.15 -19.57
N LYS A 26 2.03 21.83 -20.66
CA LYS A 26 1.55 21.48 -22.02
C LYS A 26 2.09 20.13 -22.47
N GLU A 27 3.35 19.82 -22.20
CA GLU A 27 3.95 18.51 -22.45
C GLU A 27 3.26 17.41 -21.63
N ILE A 28 2.98 17.67 -20.35
CA ILE A 28 2.23 16.74 -19.49
C ILE A 28 0.81 16.49 -20.02
N ILE A 29 0.12 17.51 -20.53
CA ILE A 29 -1.23 17.37 -21.10
C ILE A 29 -1.23 16.38 -22.26
N VAL A 30 -0.18 16.34 -23.09
CA VAL A 30 -0.01 15.31 -24.13
C VAL A 30 -0.04 13.91 -23.50
N GLY A 31 0.74 13.72 -22.42
CA GLY A 31 0.74 12.49 -21.64
C GLY A 31 -0.62 12.13 -21.06
N CYS A 32 -1.37 13.12 -20.53
CA CYS A 32 -2.73 12.91 -20.03
C CYS A 32 -3.68 12.42 -21.12
N CYS A 33 -3.63 13.00 -22.32
CA CYS A 33 -4.49 12.61 -23.45
C CYS A 33 -4.26 11.16 -23.87
N VAL A 34 -2.99 10.76 -24.01
CA VAL A 34 -2.62 9.37 -24.32
C VAL A 34 -3.05 8.44 -23.18
N PHE A 35 -2.77 8.83 -21.94
CA PHE A 35 -3.08 8.01 -20.77
C PHE A 35 -4.59 7.75 -20.62
N VAL A 36 -5.44 8.78 -20.76
CA VAL A 36 -6.90 8.62 -20.73
C VAL A 36 -7.38 7.68 -21.84
N THR A 37 -6.89 7.88 -23.06
CA THR A 37 -7.24 7.03 -24.20
C THR A 37 -6.84 5.58 -23.94
N CYS A 38 -5.64 5.33 -23.41
CA CYS A 38 -5.22 4.00 -23.01
C CYS A 38 -6.18 3.38 -21.97
N ARG A 39 -6.62 4.15 -20.97
CA ARG A 39 -7.56 3.66 -19.95
C ARG A 39 -8.92 3.29 -20.52
N GLN A 40 -9.48 4.11 -21.41
CA GLN A 40 -10.77 3.84 -22.05
C GLN A 40 -10.76 2.55 -22.87
N HIS A 41 -9.60 2.17 -23.40
CA HIS A 41 -9.41 0.92 -24.15
C HIS A 41 -8.81 -0.23 -23.34
N ASN A 42 -8.81 -0.15 -22.00
CA ASN A 42 -8.23 -1.16 -21.10
C ASN A 42 -6.74 -1.49 -21.38
N TRP A 43 -6.01 -0.56 -21.99
CA TRP A 43 -4.57 -0.68 -22.22
C TRP A 43 -3.83 -0.41 -20.91
N PRO A 44 -2.98 -1.33 -20.42
CA PRO A 44 -2.46 -1.30 -19.05
C PRO A 44 -1.25 -0.35 -18.90
N LEU A 45 -1.45 0.93 -19.23
CA LEU A 45 -0.45 1.97 -19.04
C LEU A 45 -0.52 2.55 -17.62
N THR A 46 0.63 2.65 -16.95
CA THR A 46 0.72 3.27 -15.62
C THR A 46 1.17 4.72 -15.73
N MET A 47 0.73 5.57 -14.79
CA MET A 47 1.20 6.98 -14.74
C MET A 47 2.72 7.05 -14.60
N GLY A 48 3.33 6.11 -13.86
CA GLY A 48 4.77 6.03 -13.72
C GLY A 48 5.50 5.80 -15.04
N THR A 49 4.94 4.97 -15.92
CA THR A 49 5.49 4.73 -17.28
C THR A 49 5.39 5.99 -18.13
N VAL A 50 4.27 6.70 -18.10
CA VAL A 50 4.09 7.96 -18.84
C VAL A 50 5.09 9.01 -18.35
N CYS A 51 5.21 9.19 -17.03
CA CYS A 51 6.15 10.14 -16.44
C CYS A 51 7.61 9.79 -16.81
N MET A 52 7.95 8.51 -16.86
CA MET A 52 9.30 8.08 -17.29
C MET A 52 9.57 8.42 -18.76
N LEU A 53 8.61 8.15 -19.67
CA LEU A 53 8.77 8.44 -21.09
C LEU A 53 8.83 9.95 -21.40
N LEU A 54 8.09 10.75 -20.65
CA LEU A 54 8.06 12.22 -20.78
C LEU A 54 9.13 12.93 -19.93
N TYR A 55 9.91 12.19 -19.14
CA TYR A 55 10.82 12.77 -18.12
C TYR A 55 10.12 13.76 -17.17
N ALA A 56 8.82 13.54 -16.90
CA ALA A 56 7.98 14.47 -16.16
C ALA A 56 7.99 14.20 -14.65
N ASN A 57 7.83 15.25 -13.85
CA ASN A 57 7.62 15.13 -12.41
C ASN A 57 6.26 14.44 -12.11
N LYS A 58 6.28 13.42 -11.25
CA LYS A 58 5.09 12.59 -10.94
C LYS A 58 3.97 13.35 -10.23
N GLU A 59 4.31 14.29 -9.36
CA GLU A 59 3.35 15.11 -8.62
C GLU A 59 2.71 16.15 -9.54
N LEU A 60 3.52 16.78 -10.40
CA LEU A 60 3.01 17.69 -11.43
C LEU A 60 2.12 16.97 -12.44
N PHE A 61 2.47 15.74 -12.83
CA PHE A 61 1.61 14.91 -13.68
C PHE A 61 0.29 14.59 -12.98
N ALA A 62 0.32 14.17 -11.70
CA ALA A 62 -0.89 13.80 -10.97
C ALA A 62 -1.86 14.98 -10.81
N THR A 63 -1.34 16.15 -10.40
CA THR A 63 -2.16 17.37 -10.25
C THR A 63 -2.73 17.85 -11.58
N THR A 64 -1.92 17.82 -12.65
CA THR A 64 -2.37 18.20 -14.01
C THR A 64 -3.41 17.22 -14.54
N TYR A 65 -3.22 15.91 -14.33
CA TYR A 65 -4.16 14.87 -14.72
C TYR A 65 -5.52 15.02 -14.04
N LEU A 66 -5.55 15.26 -12.73
CA LEU A 66 -6.81 15.46 -12.00
C LEU A 66 -7.55 16.71 -12.49
N ARG A 67 -6.83 17.80 -12.75
CA ARG A 67 -7.42 18.99 -13.36
C ARG A 67 -7.94 18.69 -14.77
N PHE A 68 -7.15 18.00 -15.59
CA PHE A 68 -7.54 17.58 -16.95
C PHE A 68 -8.84 16.80 -16.97
N LEU A 69 -9.00 15.80 -16.10
CA LEU A 69 -10.26 15.04 -15.98
C LEU A 69 -11.44 15.92 -15.60
N LYS A 70 -11.24 16.82 -14.63
CA LYS A 70 -12.29 17.71 -14.13
C LYS A 70 -12.77 18.68 -15.21
N GLU A 71 -11.85 19.34 -15.90
CA GLU A 71 -12.18 20.39 -16.89
C GLU A 71 -12.79 19.80 -18.17
N LEU A 72 -12.37 18.61 -18.60
CA LEU A 72 -12.95 17.92 -19.76
C LEU A 72 -14.15 17.03 -19.38
N ALA A 73 -14.54 16.99 -18.10
CA ALA A 73 -15.62 16.17 -17.55
C ALA A 73 -15.55 14.69 -18.01
N LEU A 74 -14.35 14.11 -17.95
CA LEU A 74 -14.11 12.75 -18.44
C LEU A 74 -14.31 11.74 -17.32
N ASP A 75 -15.15 10.74 -17.58
CA ASP A 75 -15.18 9.51 -16.78
C ASP A 75 -14.19 8.50 -17.35
N VAL A 76 -13.22 8.08 -16.53
CA VAL A 76 -12.09 7.27 -16.96
C VAL A 76 -12.03 5.97 -16.17
N PRO A 77 -12.07 4.81 -16.86
CA PRO A 77 -12.02 3.52 -16.19
C PRO A 77 -10.78 3.32 -15.31
N ALA A 78 -10.96 2.54 -14.24
CA ALA A 78 -9.87 2.06 -13.42
C ALA A 78 -8.89 1.17 -14.22
N LEU A 79 -7.66 1.02 -13.71
CA LEU A 79 -6.64 0.22 -14.37
C LEU A 79 -7.04 -1.26 -14.35
N SER A 80 -7.08 -1.91 -15.51
CA SER A 80 -7.24 -3.36 -15.60
C SER A 80 -6.01 -4.07 -15.03
N LEU A 81 -6.15 -4.65 -13.83
CA LEU A 81 -5.08 -5.40 -13.17
C LEU A 81 -4.69 -6.65 -13.97
N ILE A 82 -5.65 -7.33 -14.59
CA ILE A 82 -5.40 -8.53 -15.39
C ILE A 82 -4.53 -8.21 -16.60
N ASN A 83 -4.85 -7.12 -17.32
CA ASN A 83 -4.04 -6.69 -18.46
C ASN A 83 -2.67 -6.20 -17.98
N LEU A 84 -2.59 -5.54 -16.83
CA LEU A 84 -1.32 -5.13 -16.24
C LEU A 84 -0.44 -6.32 -15.85
N VAL A 85 -1.02 -7.38 -15.30
CA VAL A 85 -0.32 -8.64 -15.03
C VAL A 85 0.25 -9.21 -16.32
N LYS A 86 -0.54 -9.31 -17.39
CA LYS A 86 -0.08 -9.81 -18.69
C LYS A 86 1.11 -9.01 -19.21
N THR A 87 0.99 -7.67 -19.25
CA THR A 87 2.05 -6.80 -19.76
C THR A 87 3.30 -6.84 -18.89
N HIS A 88 3.15 -6.83 -17.56
CA HIS A 88 4.28 -6.90 -16.64
C HIS A 88 5.03 -8.23 -16.76
N LEU A 89 4.30 -9.36 -16.81
CA LEU A 89 4.91 -10.69 -16.96
C LEU A 89 5.57 -10.87 -18.33
N ASN A 90 5.04 -10.27 -19.40
CA ASN A 90 5.69 -10.33 -20.72
C ASN A 90 7.11 -9.76 -20.73
N SER A 91 7.45 -8.87 -19.79
CA SER A 91 8.81 -8.33 -19.65
C SER A 91 9.78 -9.29 -18.96
N PHE A 92 9.30 -10.39 -18.38
CA PHE A 92 10.13 -11.29 -17.58
C PHE A 92 10.97 -12.18 -18.49
N LYS A 93 12.25 -12.33 -18.13
CA LYS A 93 13.19 -13.18 -18.86
C LYS A 93 13.13 -14.66 -18.44
N LEU A 94 12.09 -15.09 -17.71
CA LEU A 94 11.99 -16.42 -17.09
C LEU A 94 11.44 -17.53 -18.01
N PHE A 95 11.04 -17.22 -19.23
CA PHE A 95 10.34 -18.15 -20.12
C PHE A 95 11.25 -18.84 -21.14
N GLN A 96 12.50 -18.39 -21.26
CA GLN A 96 13.47 -18.94 -22.19
C GLN A 96 14.78 -19.24 -21.48
N MET A 97 15.45 -20.30 -21.92
CA MET A 97 16.79 -20.63 -21.46
C MET A 97 17.75 -19.54 -21.92
N SER A 98 18.50 -18.98 -20.98
CA SER A 98 19.62 -18.09 -21.28
C SER A 98 20.79 -18.49 -20.38
N SER A 99 22.01 -18.11 -20.76
CA SER A 99 23.22 -18.36 -19.95
C SER A 99 23.10 -17.88 -18.50
N ASN A 100 22.20 -16.93 -18.23
CA ASN A 100 22.01 -16.32 -16.92
C ASN A 100 20.90 -16.97 -16.07
N ILE A 101 20.15 -17.95 -16.59
CA ILE A 101 18.99 -18.54 -15.89
C ILE A 101 19.11 -20.07 -15.85
N PRO A 102 19.34 -20.65 -14.65
CA PRO A 102 19.33 -22.10 -14.46
C PRO A 102 18.00 -22.76 -14.85
N ASN A 103 18.04 -23.98 -15.40
CA ASN A 103 16.87 -24.71 -15.87
C ASN A 103 15.75 -24.84 -14.83
N LYS A 104 16.11 -24.98 -13.55
CA LYS A 104 15.17 -25.06 -12.42
C LYS A 104 14.33 -23.78 -12.22
N PHE A 105 14.78 -22.65 -12.76
CA PHE A 105 14.14 -21.35 -12.65
C PHE A 105 13.33 -20.93 -13.87
N VAL A 106 13.50 -21.63 -15.00
CA VAL A 106 12.63 -21.44 -16.17
C VAL A 106 11.23 -21.99 -15.87
N GLU A 107 10.22 -21.26 -16.34
CA GLU A 107 8.83 -21.62 -16.16
C GLU A 107 8.01 -21.41 -17.43
N ASP A 108 6.91 -22.16 -17.55
CA ASP A 108 5.89 -21.95 -18.56
C ASP A 108 5.17 -20.60 -18.35
N LYS A 109 5.01 -19.84 -19.44
CA LYS A 109 4.50 -18.48 -19.40
C LYS A 109 3.02 -18.45 -19.01
N GLU A 110 2.24 -19.36 -19.57
CA GLU A 110 0.81 -19.45 -19.38
C GLU A 110 0.47 -19.91 -17.96
N GLN A 111 1.22 -20.88 -17.42
CA GLN A 111 1.09 -21.32 -16.03
C GLN A 111 1.44 -20.22 -15.04
N LEU A 112 2.55 -19.49 -15.27
CA LEU A 112 2.94 -18.39 -14.41
C LEU A 112 1.89 -17.27 -14.46
N LEU A 113 1.39 -16.94 -15.64
CA LEU A 113 0.34 -15.95 -15.84
C LEU A 113 -0.93 -16.33 -15.08
N ALA A 114 -1.46 -17.53 -15.32
CA ALA A 114 -2.70 -18.01 -14.72
C ALA A 114 -2.63 -18.03 -13.19
N ARG A 115 -1.48 -18.44 -12.62
CA ARG A 115 -1.30 -18.45 -11.17
C ARG A 115 -1.10 -17.04 -10.59
N THR A 116 -0.40 -16.17 -11.30
CA THR A 116 -0.22 -14.77 -10.87
C THR A 116 -1.55 -14.03 -10.84
N VAL A 117 -2.41 -14.23 -11.84
CA VAL A 117 -3.76 -13.65 -11.85
C VAL A 117 -4.56 -14.09 -10.63
N GLN A 118 -4.58 -15.40 -10.31
CA GLN A 118 -5.27 -15.90 -9.12
C GLN A 118 -4.74 -15.30 -7.81
N MET A 119 -3.42 -15.10 -7.71
CA MET A 119 -2.79 -14.45 -6.56
C MET A 119 -3.15 -12.95 -6.45
N VAL A 120 -3.26 -12.24 -7.58
CA VAL A 120 -3.67 -10.83 -7.62
C VAL A 120 -5.15 -10.68 -7.29
N GLU A 121 -6.00 -11.58 -7.78
CA GLU A 121 -7.43 -11.64 -7.42
C GLU A 121 -7.59 -11.90 -5.92
N LEU A 122 -6.85 -12.87 -5.36
CA LEU A 122 -6.82 -13.12 -3.91
C LEU A 122 -6.44 -11.84 -3.14
N ALA A 123 -5.38 -11.15 -3.57
CA ALA A 123 -4.97 -9.89 -2.98
C ALA A 123 -6.05 -8.80 -3.06
N SER A 124 -6.86 -8.79 -4.12
CA SER A 124 -8.00 -7.87 -4.26
C SER A 124 -9.13 -8.23 -3.28
N GLU A 125 -9.44 -9.52 -3.14
CA GLU A 125 -10.48 -10.04 -2.24
C GLU A 125 -10.13 -9.84 -0.76
N THR A 126 -8.84 -9.62 -0.43
CA THR A 126 -8.35 -9.45 0.95
C THR A 126 -7.74 -8.06 1.19
N TRP A 127 -8.28 -7.01 0.57
CA TRP A 127 -7.96 -5.59 0.85
C TRP A 127 -6.51 -5.18 0.58
N LEU A 128 -5.72 -5.98 -0.14
CA LEU A 128 -4.31 -5.69 -0.38
C LEU A 128 -4.07 -4.74 -1.55
N VAL A 129 -5.05 -4.61 -2.45
CA VAL A 129 -4.98 -3.79 -3.65
C VAL A 129 -5.43 -2.35 -3.41
N THR A 130 -6.50 -2.15 -2.65
CA THR A 130 -7.14 -0.85 -2.46
C THR A 130 -6.16 0.20 -1.90
N GLY A 131 -6.08 1.36 -2.57
CA GLY A 131 -5.24 2.48 -2.16
C GLY A 131 -3.73 2.26 -2.32
N ARG A 132 -3.29 1.23 -3.07
CA ARG A 132 -1.88 0.86 -3.18
C ARG A 132 -1.42 0.80 -4.63
N HIS A 133 -0.12 1.01 -4.85
CA HIS A 133 0.46 0.87 -6.18
C HIS A 133 0.36 -0.59 -6.67
N PRO A 134 -0.11 -0.84 -7.91
CA PRO A 134 -0.38 -2.20 -8.40
C PRO A 134 0.88 -2.98 -8.77
N ILE A 135 1.92 -2.32 -9.29
CA ILE A 135 3.17 -3.00 -9.72
C ILE A 135 3.83 -3.79 -8.56
N PRO A 136 4.07 -3.23 -7.36
CA PRO A 136 4.59 -4.01 -6.24
C PRO A 136 3.77 -5.24 -5.85
N ILE A 137 2.44 -5.17 -6.02
CA ILE A 137 1.53 -6.29 -5.71
C ILE A 137 1.72 -7.39 -6.76
N ILE A 138 1.72 -7.03 -8.04
CA ILE A 138 1.93 -7.97 -9.14
C ILE A 138 3.31 -8.62 -9.02
N THR A 139 4.37 -7.87 -8.71
CA THR A 139 5.72 -8.44 -8.51
C THR A 139 5.75 -9.47 -7.36
N ALA A 140 5.11 -9.17 -6.23
CA ALA A 140 5.01 -10.12 -5.12
C ALA A 140 4.16 -11.36 -5.47
N ALA A 141 3.04 -11.17 -6.15
CA ALA A 141 2.17 -12.25 -6.63
C ALA A 141 2.90 -13.16 -7.62
N ALA A 142 3.62 -12.58 -8.59
CA ALA A 142 4.37 -13.32 -9.59
C ALA A 142 5.50 -14.14 -8.98
N PHE A 143 6.20 -13.58 -7.98
CA PHE A 143 7.21 -14.31 -7.21
C PHE A 143 6.61 -15.52 -6.48
N LEU A 144 5.49 -15.34 -5.76
CA LEU A 144 4.82 -16.45 -5.06
C LEU A 144 4.27 -17.50 -6.03
N ALA A 145 3.68 -17.06 -7.15
CA ALA A 145 3.21 -17.93 -8.21
C ALA A 145 4.36 -18.79 -8.75
N TRP A 146 5.47 -18.16 -9.13
CA TRP A 146 6.67 -18.84 -9.60
C TRP A 146 7.25 -19.79 -8.54
N GLN A 147 7.37 -19.38 -7.27
CA GLN A 147 7.85 -20.28 -6.21
C GLN A 147 6.94 -21.51 -6.06
N SER A 148 5.62 -21.33 -6.09
CA SER A 148 4.67 -22.42 -5.85
C SER A 148 4.54 -23.44 -6.98
N LEU A 149 4.99 -23.10 -8.19
CA LEU A 149 4.99 -24.03 -9.33
C LEU A 149 6.11 -25.08 -9.20
N ARG A 150 7.27 -24.70 -8.63
CA ARG A 150 8.36 -25.64 -8.28
C ARG A 150 8.99 -25.28 -6.94
N PRO A 151 8.33 -25.58 -5.81
CA PRO A 151 8.74 -25.06 -4.52
C PRO A 151 10.05 -25.68 -4.00
N ILE A 152 10.35 -26.94 -4.33
CA ILE A 152 11.57 -27.61 -3.87
C ILE A 152 12.82 -26.86 -4.32
N ASP A 153 12.83 -26.40 -5.58
CA ASP A 153 13.98 -25.72 -6.18
C ASP A 153 14.05 -24.22 -5.86
N ARG A 154 12.92 -23.60 -5.52
CA ARG A 154 12.73 -22.13 -5.58
C ARG A 154 12.49 -21.46 -4.23
N LEU A 155 12.20 -22.22 -3.18
CA LEU A 155 11.98 -21.66 -1.83
C LEU A 155 13.22 -20.97 -1.23
N THR A 156 14.41 -21.35 -1.68
CA THR A 156 15.67 -20.73 -1.27
C THR A 156 15.92 -19.38 -1.96
N CYS A 157 15.21 -19.11 -3.07
CA CYS A 157 15.35 -17.87 -3.83
C CYS A 157 14.59 -16.73 -3.13
N SER A 158 15.26 -15.60 -2.92
CA SER A 158 14.64 -14.37 -2.41
C SER A 158 13.91 -13.60 -3.51
N LEU A 159 12.97 -12.72 -3.10
CA LEU A 159 12.27 -11.81 -4.03
C LEU A 159 13.25 -10.98 -4.88
N SER A 160 14.32 -10.47 -4.26
CA SER A 160 15.31 -9.65 -4.98
C SER A 160 16.11 -10.46 -6.01
N GLN A 161 16.46 -11.72 -5.69
CA GLN A 161 17.11 -12.62 -6.65
C GLN A 161 16.17 -12.98 -7.79
N PHE A 162 14.90 -13.25 -7.49
CA PHE A 162 13.88 -13.49 -8.51
C PHE A 162 13.75 -12.31 -9.48
N CYS A 163 13.62 -11.08 -8.97
CA CYS A 163 13.54 -9.89 -9.84
C CYS A 163 14.78 -9.73 -10.73
N LYS A 164 15.98 -9.97 -10.18
CA LYS A 164 17.23 -9.96 -10.97
C LYS A 164 17.22 -11.00 -12.09
N LEU A 165 16.81 -12.24 -11.80
CA LEU A 165 16.68 -13.31 -12.79
C LEU A 165 15.63 -12.97 -13.85
N ALA A 166 14.51 -12.37 -13.43
CA ALA A 166 13.44 -11.92 -14.32
C ALA A 166 13.82 -10.70 -15.16
N GLY A 167 14.92 -10.00 -14.82
CA GLY A 167 15.36 -8.79 -15.52
C GLY A 167 14.49 -7.56 -15.25
N VAL A 168 13.89 -7.48 -14.05
CA VAL A 168 13.02 -6.37 -13.64
C VAL A 168 13.50 -5.72 -12.35
N ASP A 169 13.22 -4.43 -12.19
CA ASP A 169 13.48 -3.74 -10.94
C ASP A 169 12.63 -4.29 -9.80
N THR A 170 13.19 -4.27 -8.58
CA THR A 170 12.43 -4.64 -7.38
C THR A 170 11.77 -3.40 -6.80
N PRO A 171 10.43 -3.24 -6.89
CA PRO A 171 9.76 -2.07 -6.35
C PRO A 171 9.90 -2.04 -4.82
N ARG A 172 10.19 -0.87 -4.24
CA ARG A 172 10.40 -0.74 -2.78
C ARG A 172 9.28 -1.35 -1.92
N PRO A 173 7.98 -1.18 -2.24
CA PRO A 173 6.90 -1.79 -1.44
C PRO A 173 6.72 -3.29 -1.65
N ALA A 174 7.42 -3.93 -2.59
CA ALA A 174 7.16 -5.32 -2.99
C ALA A 174 7.42 -6.31 -1.85
N HIS A 175 8.48 -6.11 -1.05
CA HIS A 175 8.74 -6.95 0.13
C HIS A 175 7.63 -6.83 1.18
N GLN A 176 7.01 -5.65 1.32
CA GLN A 176 5.87 -5.48 2.22
C GLN A 176 4.63 -6.21 1.68
N ARG A 177 4.35 -6.08 0.37
CA ARG A 177 3.24 -6.81 -0.27
C ARG A 177 3.42 -8.33 -0.14
N LEU A 178 4.64 -8.84 -0.29
CA LEU A 178 4.97 -10.25 -0.10
C LEU A 178 4.66 -10.72 1.33
N LYS A 179 5.08 -9.95 2.35
CA LYS A 179 4.80 -10.29 3.76
C LYS A 179 3.30 -10.36 4.04
N GLU A 180 2.54 -9.41 3.53
CA GLU A 180 1.09 -9.35 3.70
C GLU A 180 0.40 -10.51 2.96
N MET A 181 0.80 -10.84 1.72
CA MET A 181 0.29 -12.00 0.99
C MET A 181 0.57 -13.32 1.72
N LEU A 182 1.78 -13.50 2.25
CA LEU A 182 2.13 -14.68 3.04
C LEU A 182 1.27 -14.77 4.30
N GLN A 183 0.94 -13.65 4.94
CA GLN A 183 0.05 -13.63 6.10
C GLN A 183 -1.38 -14.08 5.74
N ILE A 184 -1.92 -13.58 4.62
CA ILE A 184 -3.23 -13.98 4.10
C ILE A 184 -3.26 -15.49 3.82
N LEU A 185 -2.23 -16.01 3.14
CA LEU A 185 -2.12 -17.44 2.84
C LEU A 185 -2.04 -18.29 4.13
N LEU A 186 -1.38 -17.81 5.18
CA LEU A 186 -1.35 -18.50 6.48
C LEU A 186 -2.71 -18.48 7.18
N GLN A 187 -3.47 -17.39 7.09
CA GLN A 187 -4.84 -17.32 7.61
C GLN A 187 -5.80 -18.23 6.85
N MET A 188 -5.60 -18.41 5.54
CA MET A 188 -6.34 -19.40 4.76
C MET A 188 -5.92 -20.84 5.12
N ALA A 189 -4.62 -21.09 5.26
CA ALA A 189 -4.08 -22.40 5.63
C ALA A 189 -4.57 -22.84 7.01
N SER A 190 -4.77 -21.91 7.95
CA SER A 190 -5.34 -22.21 9.26
C SER A 190 -6.82 -22.59 9.22
N GLN A 191 -7.50 -22.56 8.07
CA GLN A 191 -8.84 -23.13 7.91
C GLN A 191 -8.82 -24.62 7.52
N LEU A 192 -7.65 -25.15 7.13
CA LEU A 192 -7.48 -26.55 6.73
C LEU A 192 -6.78 -27.32 7.85
N SER A 193 -7.50 -28.25 8.48
CA SER A 193 -7.01 -29.04 9.62
C SER A 193 -5.69 -29.76 9.31
N TRP A 194 -5.57 -30.40 8.14
CA TRP A 194 -4.35 -31.10 7.74
C TRP A 194 -3.14 -30.17 7.57
N LEU A 195 -3.34 -28.90 7.17
CA LEU A 195 -2.26 -27.91 7.12
C LEU A 195 -1.87 -27.38 8.51
N GLN A 196 -2.82 -27.31 9.45
CA GLN A 196 -2.51 -26.95 10.84
C GLN A 196 -1.56 -27.98 11.47
N VAL A 197 -1.81 -29.27 11.22
CA VAL A 197 -0.95 -30.37 11.71
C VAL A 197 0.47 -30.25 11.16
N LEU A 198 0.63 -29.76 9.93
CA LEU A 198 1.93 -29.56 9.27
C LEU A 198 2.69 -28.30 9.71
N GLN A 199 2.14 -27.51 10.65
CA GLN A 199 2.77 -26.30 11.20
C GLN A 199 3.30 -25.36 10.10
N VAL A 200 2.42 -25.04 9.15
CA VAL A 200 2.75 -24.19 8.01
C VAL A 200 3.16 -22.79 8.48
N ASN A 201 4.25 -22.28 7.90
CA ASN A 201 4.85 -20.99 8.22
C ASN A 201 5.18 -20.21 6.94
N ARG A 202 5.66 -18.97 7.09
CA ARG A 202 5.97 -18.07 5.97
C ARG A 202 7.00 -18.62 4.98
N LYS A 203 7.85 -19.57 5.40
CA LYS A 203 8.90 -20.16 4.56
C LYS A 203 8.39 -21.33 3.71
N ASN A 204 7.37 -22.05 4.16
CA ASN A 204 6.90 -23.28 3.49
C ASN A 204 5.48 -23.16 2.92
N VAL A 205 4.70 -22.13 3.26
CA VAL A 205 3.32 -21.94 2.78
C VAL A 205 3.23 -21.89 1.25
N ALA A 206 4.29 -21.43 0.57
CA ALA A 206 4.32 -21.38 -0.89
C ALA A 206 4.14 -22.75 -1.56
N LYS A 207 4.48 -23.85 -0.85
CA LYS A 207 4.24 -25.23 -1.32
C LYS A 207 2.77 -25.54 -1.54
N TYR A 208 1.90 -24.94 -0.74
CA TYR A 208 0.48 -25.24 -0.67
C TYR A 208 -0.39 -24.20 -1.39
N ILE A 209 0.22 -23.20 -2.04
CA ILE A 209 -0.52 -22.16 -2.76
C ILE A 209 -1.45 -22.76 -3.82
N GLY A 210 -1.06 -23.86 -4.48
CA GLY A 210 -1.94 -24.54 -5.44
C GLY A 210 -3.27 -24.98 -4.82
N ASP A 211 -3.21 -25.64 -3.67
CA ASP A 211 -4.37 -26.13 -2.94
C ASP A 211 -5.20 -24.99 -2.35
N LEU A 212 -4.53 -23.98 -1.78
CA LEU A 212 -5.17 -22.79 -1.22
C LEU A 212 -5.93 -22.00 -2.29
N LEU A 213 -5.35 -21.82 -3.47
CA LEU A 213 -5.99 -21.11 -4.58
C LEU A 213 -7.17 -21.92 -5.15
N ARG A 214 -7.05 -23.25 -5.26
CA ARG A 214 -8.13 -24.13 -5.72
C ARG A 214 -9.40 -23.97 -4.89
N HIS A 215 -9.26 -23.77 -3.57
CA HIS A 215 -10.38 -23.63 -2.64
C HIS A 215 -10.58 -22.19 -2.10
N ARG A 216 -9.98 -21.18 -2.74
CA ARG A 216 -9.88 -19.80 -2.20
C ARG A 216 -11.20 -19.22 -1.72
N ARG A 217 -12.30 -19.39 -2.48
CA ARG A 217 -13.61 -18.81 -2.15
C ARG A 217 -14.17 -19.35 -0.84
N VAL A 218 -13.99 -20.64 -0.60
CA VAL A 218 -14.46 -21.31 0.63
C VAL A 218 -13.59 -20.91 1.81
N LEU A 219 -12.27 -20.92 1.61
CA LEU A 219 -11.29 -20.58 2.64
C LEU A 219 -11.42 -19.10 3.08
N LEU A 220 -11.65 -18.19 2.15
CA LEU A 220 -11.85 -16.78 2.48
C LEU A 220 -13.14 -16.56 3.26
N ARG A 221 -14.26 -17.15 2.85
CA ARG A 221 -15.51 -17.06 3.62
C ARG A 221 -15.34 -17.58 5.05
N ALA A 222 -14.64 -18.69 5.22
CA ALA A 222 -14.32 -19.22 6.55
C ALA A 222 -13.44 -18.26 7.35
N ALA A 223 -12.39 -17.69 6.73
CA ALA A 223 -11.49 -16.76 7.38
C ALA A 223 -12.16 -15.42 7.76
N PHE A 224 -13.15 -14.94 7.00
CA PHE A 224 -13.96 -13.77 7.36
C PHE A 224 -14.97 -14.09 8.48
N ARG A 225 -15.60 -15.27 8.48
CA ARG A 225 -16.59 -15.66 9.52
C ARG A 225 -16.03 -15.74 10.93
N VAL A 226 -14.74 -16.06 11.08
CA VAL A 226 -14.08 -16.09 12.40
C VAL A 226 -14.18 -14.73 13.10
N VAL A 227 -14.34 -13.63 12.35
CA VAL A 227 -14.50 -12.27 12.87
C VAL A 227 -15.88 -12.04 13.50
N ASP A 228 -16.95 -12.56 12.87
CA ASP A 228 -18.34 -12.33 13.32
C ASP A 228 -18.62 -12.94 14.70
N THR A 229 -17.98 -14.06 15.03
CA THR A 229 -18.11 -14.72 16.35
C THR A 229 -17.40 -14.01 17.50
N ILE A 230 -16.51 -13.05 17.21
CA ILE A 230 -15.75 -12.32 18.25
C ILE A 230 -16.55 -11.09 18.71
N GLU A 231 -17.35 -10.47 17.84
CA GLU A 231 -18.22 -9.33 18.20
C GLU A 231 -19.45 -9.73 19.03
N SER A 232 -19.82 -11.01 19.09
CA SER A 232 -20.97 -11.50 19.87
C SER A 232 -20.67 -11.85 21.33
N CYS A 233 -19.43 -11.69 21.80
CA CYS A 233 -19.08 -11.96 23.20
C CYS A 233 -18.48 -10.71 23.88
N SER A 234 -19.36 -9.91 24.49
CA SER A 234 -19.03 -9.06 25.63
C SER A 234 -20.20 -9.07 26.63
N PRO A 235 -19.93 -8.87 27.94
CA PRO A 235 -20.60 -9.60 29.01
C PRO A 235 -21.67 -8.79 29.72
N GLU A 236 -22.87 -9.36 29.90
CA GLU A 236 -23.83 -8.87 30.89
C GLU A 236 -24.23 -9.98 31.87
N SER A 237 -23.70 -9.82 33.09
CA SER A 237 -24.32 -10.02 34.41
C SER A 237 -25.31 -11.17 34.64
N SER A 238 -24.81 -12.23 35.30
CA SER A 238 -25.29 -12.83 36.56
C SER A 238 -26.80 -12.85 36.89
N ALA A 239 -27.37 -14.05 37.07
CA ALA A 239 -28.14 -14.44 38.27
C ALA A 239 -28.42 -15.98 38.36
N ALA A 240 -27.81 -16.61 39.37
CA ALA A 240 -28.30 -17.68 40.27
C ALA A 240 -28.99 -18.99 39.77
N ALA A 241 -28.20 -20.09 39.73
CA ALA A 241 -28.23 -21.38 40.48
C ALA A 241 -29.57 -22.14 40.81
N PRO A 242 -29.59 -23.42 41.29
CA PRO A 242 -28.49 -24.35 41.63
C PRO A 242 -28.66 -25.89 41.32
N LEU A 243 -27.51 -26.61 41.44
CA LEU A 243 -27.29 -27.99 41.95
C LEU A 243 -27.73 -29.25 41.14
N GLN A 244 -26.73 -30.08 40.77
CA GLN A 244 -26.55 -31.40 41.40
C GLN A 244 -25.10 -31.89 41.32
N ARG A 245 -24.68 -32.52 42.42
CA ARG A 245 -23.34 -32.88 42.88
C ARG A 245 -23.19 -34.39 42.70
N ILE A 246 -22.15 -34.85 42.00
CA ILE A 246 -21.62 -36.21 42.18
C ILE A 246 -20.11 -36.08 42.34
N GLU A 247 -19.64 -36.57 43.49
CA GLU A 247 -18.24 -36.64 43.90
C GLU A 247 -17.52 -37.79 43.17
N GLY A 248 -16.24 -37.58 42.88
CA GLY A 248 -15.34 -38.60 42.35
C GLY A 248 -13.98 -37.98 42.04
N GLY A 249 -13.14 -37.85 43.08
CA GLY A 249 -11.83 -37.24 42.97
C GLY A 249 -10.82 -38.13 42.26
N VAL A 250 -10.01 -37.52 41.39
CA VAL A 250 -8.63 -37.96 41.09
C VAL A 250 -7.80 -36.70 40.86
N THR A 251 -6.78 -36.53 41.70
CA THR A 251 -5.74 -35.51 41.59
C THR A 251 -4.89 -35.74 40.34
N ALA A 252 -5.00 -34.85 39.36
CA ALA A 252 -3.99 -34.68 38.32
C ALA A 252 -3.81 -33.18 38.09
N THR A 253 -2.60 -32.70 38.36
CA THR A 253 -2.11 -31.36 38.02
C THR A 253 -2.25 -31.14 36.52
N GLY A 254 -3.38 -30.56 36.13
CA GLY A 254 -3.67 -30.17 34.75
C GLY A 254 -3.04 -28.82 34.47
N GLU A 255 -1.89 -28.83 33.79
CA GLU A 255 -1.49 -27.69 32.98
C GLU A 255 -2.56 -27.48 31.92
N MET A 256 -3.33 -26.41 32.06
CA MET A 256 -4.30 -26.01 31.04
C MET A 256 -3.58 -25.84 29.69
N PRO A 257 -4.10 -26.44 28.61
CA PRO A 257 -3.63 -26.10 27.29
C PRO A 257 -4.05 -24.64 27.05
N LYS A 258 -3.06 -23.74 26.93
CA LYS A 258 -3.25 -22.38 26.45
C LYS A 258 -3.97 -22.44 25.11
N CYS A 259 -5.28 -22.27 25.12
CA CYS A 259 -6.11 -22.16 23.93
C CYS A 259 -5.57 -21.01 23.10
N GLY A 260 -5.06 -21.35 21.92
CA GLY A 260 -4.15 -20.51 21.14
C GLY A 260 -4.80 -19.22 20.66
N SER A 261 -4.06 -18.12 20.82
CA SER A 261 -4.09 -16.87 20.04
C SER A 261 -5.38 -16.62 19.27
N GLU A 262 -6.18 -15.68 19.75
CA GLU A 262 -7.26 -15.04 19.00
C GLU A 262 -6.83 -14.82 17.54
N ARG A 263 -7.56 -15.41 16.60
CA ARG A 263 -7.20 -15.38 15.18
C ARG A 263 -7.46 -13.97 14.67
N ALA A 264 -6.40 -13.27 14.29
CA ALA A 264 -6.50 -11.90 13.80
C ALA A 264 -7.47 -11.82 12.60
N PRO A 265 -8.40 -10.86 12.59
CA PRO A 265 -9.40 -10.71 11.54
C PRO A 265 -8.76 -10.33 10.19
N LEU A 266 -9.40 -10.71 9.08
CA LEU A 266 -9.02 -10.25 7.75
C LEU A 266 -9.54 -8.83 7.52
N LEU A 267 -8.69 -7.85 7.81
CA LEU A 267 -8.96 -6.42 7.61
C LEU A 267 -7.86 -5.76 6.78
N PRO A 268 -8.11 -4.56 6.21
CA PRO A 268 -7.08 -3.77 5.56
C PRO A 268 -5.84 -3.60 6.47
N PRO A 269 -4.60 -3.78 5.97
CA PRO A 269 -3.43 -3.79 6.85
C PRO A 269 -3.18 -2.47 7.62
N CYS A 270 -3.72 -1.34 7.13
CA CYS A 270 -3.66 -0.05 7.82
C CYS A 270 -4.58 0.03 9.05
N VAL A 271 -5.62 -0.80 9.12
CA VAL A 271 -6.53 -0.91 10.27
C VAL A 271 -5.91 -1.80 11.35
N LEU A 272 -5.25 -2.89 10.95
CA LEU A 272 -4.58 -3.81 11.87
C LEU A 272 -3.33 -3.20 12.51
N ASN A 273 -2.65 -2.28 11.82
CA ASN A 273 -1.43 -1.62 12.30
C ASN A 273 -1.59 -0.10 12.19
N PRO A 274 -2.43 0.52 13.04
CA PRO A 274 -2.59 1.97 13.01
C PRO A 274 -1.25 2.62 13.35
N LYS A 275 -0.86 3.64 12.58
CA LYS A 275 0.25 4.50 12.99
C LYS A 275 -0.13 5.11 14.34
N LYS A 276 0.79 5.06 15.31
CA LYS A 276 0.60 5.72 16.60
C LYS A 276 0.29 7.19 16.33
N LYS A 277 -0.96 7.60 16.45
CA LYS A 277 -1.32 9.00 16.49
C LYS A 277 -0.89 9.50 17.86
N LEU A 278 -0.04 10.52 17.91
CA LEU A 278 0.07 11.33 19.12
C LEU A 278 -1.35 11.82 19.39
N ARG A 279 -1.94 11.45 20.54
CA ARG A 279 -3.16 12.11 20.98
C ARG A 279 -2.78 13.58 21.16
N THR A 280 -3.29 14.45 20.28
CA THR A 280 -3.46 15.85 20.65
C THR A 280 -4.25 15.83 21.94
N ALA A 281 -3.75 16.49 22.99
CA ALA A 281 -4.50 16.61 24.23
C ALA A 281 -5.92 17.05 23.86
N ASP A 282 -6.92 16.34 24.37
CA ASP A 282 -8.32 16.69 24.18
C ASP A 282 -8.43 18.19 24.51
N PRO A 283 -8.98 19.03 23.60
CA PRO A 283 -9.17 20.43 23.90
C PRO A 283 -10.09 20.49 25.12
N GLY A 284 -9.49 20.65 26.30
CA GLY A 284 -10.23 20.91 27.52
C GLY A 284 -11.09 22.16 27.33
N PRO A 285 -12.12 22.36 28.15
CA PRO A 285 -13.07 23.47 28.00
C PRO A 285 -12.40 24.86 27.90
N GLU A 286 -11.15 25.02 28.38
CA GLU A 286 -10.37 26.25 28.27
C GLU A 286 -9.89 26.59 26.85
N SER A 287 -9.70 25.59 25.99
CA SER A 287 -9.27 25.82 24.58
C SER A 287 -10.39 26.33 23.68
N SER A 288 -11.65 26.17 24.11
CA SER A 288 -12.84 26.63 23.39
C SER A 288 -13.26 28.06 23.78
N ALA A 289 -12.58 28.64 24.78
CA ALA A 289 -12.86 29.99 25.29
C ALA A 289 -12.05 31.09 24.60
N ILE A 290 -11.20 30.74 23.63
CA ILE A 290 -10.38 31.68 22.87
C ILE A 290 -11.24 32.26 21.72
N THR A 291 -11.62 33.51 21.86
CA THR A 291 -12.44 34.32 20.94
C THR A 291 -11.61 35.17 19.99
N GLY A 292 -10.35 35.47 20.35
CA GLY A 292 -9.45 36.35 19.59
C GLY A 292 -9.61 37.83 19.94
N ASP A 293 -10.61 38.17 20.77
CA ASP A 293 -10.86 39.52 21.28
C ASP A 293 -10.34 39.70 22.72
N GLU A 294 -9.57 38.73 23.24
CA GLU A 294 -8.99 38.82 24.57
C GLU A 294 -8.01 40.00 24.65
N PRO A 295 -8.02 40.78 25.76
CA PRO A 295 -7.02 41.81 25.96
C PRO A 295 -5.64 41.18 26.11
N ILE A 296 -4.73 41.52 25.20
CA ILE A 296 -3.33 41.11 25.27
C ILE A 296 -2.61 42.08 26.21
N LEU A 297 -2.11 41.58 27.34
CA LEU A 297 -1.36 42.38 28.31
C LEU A 297 0.02 42.76 27.74
N ASP A 298 0.52 43.95 28.08
CA ASP A 298 1.86 44.39 27.66
C ASP A 298 2.96 43.40 28.11
N SER A 299 2.79 42.76 29.27
CA SER A 299 3.71 41.71 29.75
C SER A 299 3.76 40.46 28.86
N GLU A 300 2.65 40.11 28.20
CA GLU A 300 2.59 39.00 27.24
C GLU A 300 3.29 39.39 25.92
N ILE A 301 3.32 40.68 25.57
CA ILE A 301 4.00 41.19 24.38
C ILE A 301 5.51 41.31 24.65
N GLU A 302 5.88 41.80 25.83
CA GLU A 302 7.27 42.00 26.25
C GLU A 302 8.09 40.72 26.22
N GLN A 303 7.50 39.54 26.47
CA GLN A 303 8.24 38.26 26.39
C GLN A 303 8.76 37.94 24.97
N TYR A 304 8.17 38.54 23.93
CA TYR A 304 8.61 38.39 22.55
C TYR A 304 9.62 39.46 22.13
N ILE A 305 9.81 40.50 22.95
CA ILE A 305 10.78 41.57 22.72
C ILE A 305 12.07 41.17 23.42
N ARG A 306 13.17 41.13 22.67
CA ARG A 306 14.48 40.86 23.24
C ARG A 306 14.86 41.94 24.23
N THR A 307 15.39 41.52 25.37
CA THR A 307 15.95 42.43 26.36
C THR A 307 17.18 43.16 25.79
N PRO A 308 17.49 44.39 26.25
CA PRO A 308 18.65 45.15 25.77
C PRO A 308 19.96 44.37 25.82
N GLU A 309 20.14 43.54 26.86
CA GLU A 309 21.32 42.69 27.02
C GLU A 309 21.40 41.57 25.97
N GLU A 310 20.25 41.00 25.58
CA GLU A 310 20.19 40.01 24.49
C GLU A 310 20.52 40.67 23.15
N THR A 311 20.05 41.90 22.92
CA THR A 311 20.35 42.66 21.69
C THR A 311 21.84 42.96 21.59
N GLU A 312 22.50 43.34 22.68
CA GLU A 312 23.95 43.54 22.71
C GLU A 312 24.73 42.24 22.54
N ARG A 313 24.29 41.14 23.15
CA ARG A 313 24.93 39.83 22.97
C ARG A 313 24.82 39.37 21.51
N ILE A 314 23.67 39.59 20.88
CA ILE A 314 23.46 39.27 19.46
C ILE A 314 24.28 40.20 18.56
N SER A 315 24.33 41.50 18.81
CA SER A 315 25.11 42.44 17.98
C SER A 315 26.60 42.14 18.03
N ARG A 316 27.13 41.79 19.22
CA ARG A 316 28.52 41.33 19.38
C ARG A 316 28.77 40.00 18.65
N ALA A 317 27.84 39.06 18.73
CA ALA A 317 27.95 37.78 18.01
C ALA A 317 27.87 37.96 16.49
N GLN A 318 27.00 38.86 16.01
CA GLN A 318 26.86 39.21 14.60
C GLN A 318 28.12 39.91 14.07
N ALA A 319 28.66 40.88 14.81
CA ALA A 319 29.90 41.58 14.50
C ALA A 319 31.11 40.63 14.46
N ALA A 320 31.15 39.62 15.33
CA ALA A 320 32.17 38.56 15.31
C ALA A 320 31.99 37.56 14.14
N SER A 321 30.77 37.43 13.59
CA SER A 321 30.44 36.49 12.51
C SER A 321 30.63 37.03 11.09
N GLY A 322 31.02 38.30 10.92
CA GLY A 322 31.53 38.84 9.67
C GLY A 322 30.60 38.74 8.46
N PHE A 323 29.53 39.54 8.43
CA PHE A 323 28.91 40.01 7.19
C PHE A 323 28.78 41.53 7.27
N PRO A 324 29.32 42.32 6.34
CA PRO A 324 29.20 43.77 6.39
C PRO A 324 27.75 44.19 6.10
N ASP A 325 27.19 44.99 7.01
CA ASP A 325 25.90 45.67 6.86
C ASP A 325 25.86 46.47 5.55
N MET A 326 24.88 46.15 4.70
CA MET A 326 24.44 47.06 3.65
C MET A 326 23.63 48.18 4.32
N PRO A 327 24.01 49.46 4.14
CA PRO A 327 23.30 50.56 4.77
C PRO A 327 21.88 50.67 4.21
N GLY A 328 20.90 50.55 5.10
CA GLY A 328 19.50 50.78 4.82
C GLY A 328 19.23 52.21 4.36
N LEU A 329 18.32 52.33 3.41
CA LEU A 329 17.65 53.57 3.06
C LEU A 329 17.08 54.24 4.32
N GLN A 330 17.29 55.54 4.42
CA GLN A 330 16.40 56.50 5.10
C GLN A 330 16.14 57.66 4.14
N PRO A 331 15.01 58.38 4.26
CA PRO A 331 13.63 57.93 4.48
C PRO A 331 12.84 57.78 3.17
#